data_AF-A0A8C0UXJ9-F1
#
_entry.id   AF-A0A8C0UXJ9-F1
#
_cell.length_a   1.000
_cell.length_b   1.000
_cell.length_c   1.000
_cell.angle_alpha   90.00
_cell.angle_beta   90.00
_cell.angle_gamma   90.00
#
_symmetry.space_group_name_H-M   'P 1'
#
loop_
_entity.id
_entity.type
_entity.pdbx_description
1 polymer ?
#
loop_
_entity_poly.entity_id
_entity_poly.type
_entity_poly.pdbx_seq_one_letter_code
_entity_poly.pdbx_strand_id
1 'polypeptide(L)'
;MSFFPKIAFLYEVEEYLTKVFRNNELITALGTQEAENKYQSLLSHLSHPPAFTTVRVNTHLASVKHVKKLLFEEIQKQFKGLCVPVLEHPKLQDILLIPVIGPRRDLKKYSSEVIVGAQCGYAVLRGAHVYVPGIVSTSRFVKAGDLVSVYSDIEGKCKRGAKEFDGVKVFLGNGISELSRSEIFSSSGPLKGLGVRMTEPVYLSPSFDNVLPSHLFLQNLPSVVVSHVLNPQPGERILDMCAAPGGKTTHLATLMHDQGEVIAMDKIANKVKKIKQNAELLQLNCIKAFYFDGIKALSVEKREDKQEGPPFLPESFDRILLDAPCSGMGQRPNMAYSSTLKEVTSYQPLQRKLFTVQPGSIRVLVNLSATADLLLGEANSLEHGKGSKAAEARRCFSI
;
A
#
# COMPACT_ATOMS: atom_id res chain seq x y z
N MET A 1 -18.77 -20.50 2.59
CA MET A 1 -17.34 -20.62 2.23
C MET A 1 -16.84 -19.30 1.64
N SER A 2 -15.70 -18.80 2.13
CA SER A 2 -15.02 -17.61 1.56
C SER A 2 -14.70 -17.84 0.07
N PHE A 3 -14.63 -16.76 -0.71
CA PHE A 3 -14.37 -16.88 -2.15
C PHE A 3 -12.91 -17.27 -2.42
N PHE A 4 -11.97 -16.64 -1.70
CA PHE A 4 -10.57 -17.04 -1.69
C PHE A 4 -10.24 -17.87 -0.45
N PRO A 5 -9.25 -18.78 -0.54
CA PRO A 5 -8.71 -19.47 0.64
C PRO A 5 -8.01 -18.47 1.57
N LYS A 6 -7.71 -18.90 2.80
CA LYS A 6 -6.85 -18.12 3.71
C LYS A 6 -5.47 -17.91 3.07
N ILE A 7 -4.80 -16.83 3.48
CA ILE A 7 -3.45 -16.54 3.01
C ILE A 7 -2.52 -17.73 3.28
N ALA A 8 -1.69 -18.07 2.31
CA ALA A 8 -0.69 -19.12 2.43
C ALA A 8 0.64 -18.53 2.93
N PHE A 9 1.22 -19.16 3.95
CA PHE A 9 2.54 -18.83 4.49
C PHE A 9 3.49 -20.02 4.32
N LEU A 10 4.80 -19.76 4.42
CA LEU A 10 5.75 -20.81 4.72
C LEU A 10 5.49 -21.35 6.13
N TYR A 11 5.66 -22.66 6.32
CA TYR A 11 5.36 -23.37 7.58
C TYR A 11 5.94 -22.66 8.82
N GLU A 12 7.23 -22.29 8.77
CA GLU A 12 7.92 -21.61 9.88
C GLU A 12 7.30 -20.25 10.23
N VAL A 13 6.78 -19.54 9.23
CA VAL A 13 6.12 -18.24 9.41
C VAL A 13 4.72 -18.44 10.00
N GLU A 14 3.96 -19.43 9.53
CA GLU A 14 2.65 -19.75 10.10
C GLU A 14 2.78 -20.20 11.57
N GLU A 15 3.78 -21.02 11.89
CA GLU A 15 4.06 -21.45 13.27
C GLU A 15 4.41 -20.25 14.16
N TYR A 16 5.28 -19.36 13.67
CA TYR A 16 5.65 -18.14 14.38
C TYR A 16 4.45 -17.23 14.65
N LEU A 17 3.63 -16.93 13.63
CA LEU A 17 2.45 -16.09 13.77
C LEU A 17 1.42 -16.74 14.72
N THR A 18 1.23 -18.06 14.63
CA THR A 18 0.32 -18.78 15.53
C THR A 18 0.73 -18.59 16.99
N LYS A 19 2.03 -18.66 17.31
CA LYS A 19 2.52 -18.39 18.68
C LYS A 19 2.28 -16.95 19.13
N VAL A 20 2.40 -15.99 18.21
CA VAL A 20 2.17 -14.57 18.52
C VAL A 20 0.69 -14.28 18.80
N PHE A 21 -0.22 -14.75 17.95
CA PHE A 21 -1.67 -14.51 18.10
C PHE A 21 -2.36 -15.38 19.14
N ARG A 22 -1.63 -16.35 19.70
CA ARG A 22 -2.09 -17.24 20.77
C ARG A 22 -1.18 -17.17 21.97
N ASN A 23 -0.63 -15.99 22.25
CA ASN A 23 0.15 -15.78 23.46
C ASN A 23 -0.75 -15.83 24.72
N ASN A 24 -0.11 -15.99 25.88
CA ASN A 24 -0.84 -16.14 27.14
C ASN A 24 -1.70 -14.91 27.49
N GLU A 25 -1.28 -13.71 27.10
CA GLU A 25 -2.00 -12.47 27.38
C GLU A 25 -3.34 -12.42 26.62
N LEU A 26 -3.31 -12.68 25.31
CA LEU A 26 -4.50 -12.76 24.47
C LEU A 26 -5.43 -13.90 24.88
N ILE A 27 -4.88 -15.07 25.18
CA ILE A 27 -5.66 -16.22 25.64
C ILE A 27 -6.34 -15.91 26.98
N THR A 28 -5.65 -15.24 27.90
CA THR A 28 -6.22 -14.86 29.20
C THR A 28 -7.32 -13.82 29.03
N ALA A 29 -7.15 -12.86 28.10
CA ALA A 29 -8.10 -11.77 27.88
C ALA A 29 -9.36 -12.18 27.10
N LEU A 30 -9.22 -13.05 26.09
CA LEU A 30 -10.31 -13.40 25.15
C LEU A 30 -10.81 -14.84 25.31
N GLY A 31 -10.02 -15.71 25.93
CA GLY A 31 -10.23 -17.15 25.89
C GLY A 31 -9.63 -17.81 24.64
N THR A 32 -9.19 -19.06 24.77
CA THR A 32 -8.49 -19.82 23.72
C THR A 32 -9.29 -19.93 22.42
N GLN A 33 -10.58 -20.25 22.51
CA GLN A 33 -11.42 -20.46 21.33
C GLN A 33 -11.66 -19.17 20.54
N GLU A 34 -11.90 -18.06 21.23
CA GLU A 34 -12.13 -16.77 20.58
C GLU A 34 -10.85 -16.23 19.94
N ALA A 35 -9.69 -16.38 20.61
CA ALA A 35 -8.40 -16.03 20.03
C ALA A 35 -8.12 -16.81 18.73
N GLU A 36 -8.39 -18.12 18.72
CA GLU A 36 -8.27 -18.96 17.51
C GLU A 36 -9.24 -18.51 16.41
N ASN A 37 -10.52 -18.27 16.74
CA ASN A 37 -11.52 -17.82 15.78
C ASN A 37 -11.12 -16.48 15.14
N LYS A 38 -10.64 -15.52 15.94
CA LYS A 38 -10.15 -14.22 15.45
C LYS A 38 -8.92 -14.38 14.56
N TYR A 39 -7.98 -15.25 14.93
CA TYR A 39 -6.80 -15.51 14.12
C TYR A 39 -7.16 -16.14 12.77
N GLN A 40 -8.00 -17.19 12.73
CA GLN A 40 -8.46 -17.77 11.47
C GLN A 40 -9.25 -16.77 10.61
N SER A 41 -10.06 -15.91 11.24
CA SER A 41 -10.77 -14.83 10.56
C SER A 41 -9.82 -13.84 9.92
N LEU A 42 -8.77 -13.40 10.63
CA LEU A 42 -7.71 -12.54 10.09
C LEU A 42 -7.06 -13.17 8.85
N LEU A 43 -6.64 -14.44 8.95
CA LEU A 43 -6.01 -15.16 7.84
C LEU A 43 -6.91 -15.25 6.61
N SER A 44 -8.21 -15.44 6.82
CA SER A 44 -9.20 -15.45 5.73
C SER A 44 -9.35 -14.07 5.10
N HIS A 45 -9.44 -13.00 5.90
CA HIS A 45 -9.65 -11.64 5.41
C HIS A 45 -8.46 -11.06 4.64
N LEU A 46 -7.23 -11.49 4.93
CA LEU A 46 -6.02 -11.01 4.24
C LEU A 46 -6.06 -11.29 2.73
N SER A 47 -6.59 -12.45 2.32
CA SER A 47 -6.73 -12.84 0.91
C SER A 47 -7.74 -12.01 0.12
N HIS A 48 -8.59 -11.24 0.80
CA HIS A 48 -9.71 -10.53 0.17
C HIS A 48 -9.41 -9.02 0.09
N PRO A 49 -9.76 -8.36 -1.02
CA PRO A 49 -9.57 -6.91 -1.14
C PRO A 49 -10.40 -6.18 -0.06
N PRO A 50 -9.98 -4.96 0.35
CA PRO A 50 -10.82 -4.13 1.20
C PRO A 50 -12.19 -3.86 0.57
N ALA A 51 -13.22 -3.71 1.39
CA ALA A 51 -14.58 -3.42 0.93
C ALA A 51 -14.73 -2.02 0.31
N PHE A 52 -13.74 -1.14 0.51
CA PHE A 52 -13.71 0.21 -0.02
C PHE A 52 -12.39 0.48 -0.72
N THR A 53 -12.47 1.10 -1.88
CA THR A 53 -11.34 1.81 -2.47
C THR A 53 -11.30 3.21 -1.89
N THR A 54 -10.19 3.54 -1.24
CA THR A 54 -9.97 4.83 -0.58
C THR A 54 -9.08 5.69 -1.47
N VAL A 55 -9.51 6.93 -1.71
CA VAL A 55 -8.69 7.94 -2.40
C VAL A 55 -8.59 9.19 -1.57
N ARG A 56 -7.38 9.75 -1.53
CA ARG A 56 -7.10 11.05 -0.92
C ARG A 56 -7.25 12.13 -1.98
N VAL A 57 -7.99 13.18 -1.64
CA VAL A 57 -8.13 14.38 -2.45
C VAL A 57 -6.95 15.30 -2.19
N ASN A 58 -6.36 15.84 -3.25
CA ASN A 58 -5.39 16.91 -3.17
C ASN A 58 -6.10 18.26 -2.95
N THR A 59 -6.35 18.58 -1.68
CA THR A 59 -7.06 19.80 -1.28
C THR A 59 -6.27 21.09 -1.54
N HIS A 60 -4.98 20.99 -1.87
CA HIS A 60 -4.18 22.12 -2.33
C HIS A 60 -4.67 22.65 -3.69
N LEU A 61 -5.15 21.76 -4.57
CA LEU A 61 -5.57 22.12 -5.93
C LEU A 61 -7.09 22.20 -6.12
N ALA A 62 -7.87 21.40 -5.40
CA ALA A 62 -9.33 21.40 -5.55
C ALA A 62 -10.08 21.00 -4.28
N SER A 63 -11.31 21.50 -4.16
CA SER A 63 -12.21 21.10 -3.09
C SER A 63 -12.68 19.64 -3.25
N VAL A 64 -12.92 18.97 -2.13
CA VAL A 64 -13.43 17.59 -2.08
C VAL A 64 -14.77 17.46 -2.80
N LYS A 65 -15.65 18.45 -2.67
CA LYS A 65 -16.93 18.49 -3.38
C LYS A 65 -16.76 18.48 -4.90
N HIS A 66 -15.81 19.26 -5.42
CA HIS A 66 -15.52 19.31 -6.86
C HIS A 66 -14.96 17.97 -7.35
N VAL A 67 -13.95 17.43 -6.67
CA VAL A 67 -13.30 16.17 -7.03
C VAL A 67 -14.27 14.99 -6.94
N LYS A 68 -15.12 14.96 -5.92
CA LYS A 68 -16.19 13.96 -5.78
C LYS A 68 -17.13 13.95 -6.98
N LYS A 69 -17.53 15.11 -7.49
CA LYS A 69 -18.39 15.22 -8.68
C LYS A 69 -17.69 14.63 -9.91
N LEU A 70 -16.46 15.05 -10.18
CA LEU A 70 -15.67 14.54 -11.31
C LEU A 70 -15.44 13.04 -11.22
N LEU A 71 -15.10 12.55 -10.04
CA LEU A 71 -14.85 11.13 -9.80
C LEU A 71 -16.13 10.30 -9.94
N PHE A 72 -17.27 10.83 -9.47
CA PHE A 72 -18.56 10.18 -9.67
C PHE A 72 -18.87 10.05 -11.18
N GLU A 73 -18.75 11.12 -11.95
CA GLU A 73 -18.96 11.11 -13.40
C GLU A 73 -18.03 10.10 -14.11
N GLU A 74 -16.77 10.02 -13.69
CA GLU A 74 -15.81 9.05 -14.25
C GLU A 74 -16.17 7.60 -13.92
N ILE A 75 -16.58 7.32 -12.69
CA ILE A 75 -17.01 5.97 -12.28
C ILE A 75 -18.27 5.55 -13.06
N GLN A 76 -19.22 6.46 -13.29
CA GLN A 76 -20.41 6.16 -14.10
C GLN A 76 -20.04 5.79 -15.54
N LYS A 77 -19.04 6.45 -16.14
CA LYS A 77 -18.53 6.08 -17.48
C LYS A 77 -17.90 4.69 -17.49
N GLN A 78 -17.09 4.38 -16.47
CA GLN A 78 -16.41 3.08 -16.38
C GLN A 78 -17.40 1.93 -16.20
N PHE A 79 -18.48 2.13 -15.44
CA PHE A 79 -19.39 1.05 -15.06
C PHE A 79 -20.68 0.95 -15.89
N LYS A 80 -20.74 1.61 -17.06
CA LYS A 80 -21.78 1.44 -18.10
C LYS A 80 -23.22 1.35 -17.55
N GLY A 81 -23.60 2.25 -16.64
CA GLY A 81 -24.95 2.36 -16.09
C GLY A 81 -25.15 1.77 -14.69
N LEU A 82 -24.14 1.13 -14.09
CA LEU A 82 -24.19 0.75 -12.67
C LEU A 82 -23.87 1.97 -11.80
N CYS A 83 -24.85 2.42 -11.01
CA CYS A 83 -24.66 3.55 -10.12
C CYS A 83 -23.87 3.13 -8.87
N VAL A 84 -22.60 3.53 -8.80
CA VAL A 84 -21.76 3.34 -7.61
C VAL A 84 -21.55 4.69 -6.90
N PRO A 85 -21.87 4.80 -5.60
CA PRO A 85 -21.74 6.06 -4.88
C PRO A 85 -20.27 6.38 -4.58
N VAL A 86 -19.97 7.68 -4.52
CA VAL A 86 -18.72 8.21 -3.97
C VAL A 86 -19.04 8.88 -2.64
N LEU A 87 -18.59 8.27 -1.54
CA LEU A 87 -18.88 8.71 -0.19
C LEU A 87 -17.73 9.57 0.34
N GLU A 88 -18.04 10.56 1.17
CA GLU A 88 -17.04 11.30 1.93
C GLU A 88 -16.83 10.61 3.28
N HIS A 89 -15.59 10.54 3.75
CA HIS A 89 -15.32 9.98 5.08
C HIS A 89 -15.82 10.95 6.17
N PRO A 90 -16.60 10.49 7.17
CA PRO A 90 -17.28 11.39 8.11
C PRO A 90 -16.33 12.19 9.02
N LYS A 91 -15.11 11.69 9.26
CA LYS A 91 -14.11 12.34 10.12
C LYS A 91 -12.89 12.89 9.37
N LEU A 92 -12.62 12.41 8.15
CA LEU A 92 -11.41 12.75 7.41
C LEU A 92 -11.86 13.47 6.13
N GLN A 93 -11.80 14.80 6.18
CA GLN A 93 -12.50 15.65 5.21
C GLN A 93 -11.88 15.56 3.80
N ASP A 94 -10.65 15.11 3.69
CA ASP A 94 -9.88 14.97 2.44
C ASP A 94 -9.98 13.57 1.82
N ILE A 95 -10.93 12.74 2.26
CA ILE A 95 -11.06 11.34 1.81
C ILE A 95 -12.39 11.04 1.15
N LEU A 96 -12.29 10.37 0.00
CA LEU A 96 -13.42 9.74 -0.67
C LEU A 96 -13.31 8.21 -0.59
N LEU A 97 -14.46 7.58 -0.37
CA LEU A 97 -14.63 6.14 -0.27
C LEU A 97 -15.54 5.66 -1.38
N ILE A 98 -15.11 4.62 -2.09
CA ILE A 98 -15.89 3.98 -3.15
C ILE A 98 -16.10 2.52 -2.78
N PRO A 99 -17.35 2.05 -2.61
CA PRO A 99 -17.61 0.66 -2.26
C PRO A 99 -17.19 -0.26 -3.41
N VAL A 100 -16.58 -1.38 -3.04
CA VAL A 100 -16.18 -2.45 -3.95
C VAL A 100 -17.33 -3.45 -4.09
N ILE A 101 -17.71 -3.80 -5.32
CA ILE A 101 -18.81 -4.74 -5.57
C ILE A 101 -18.23 -6.12 -5.87
N GLY A 102 -18.54 -7.10 -5.02
CA GLY A 102 -18.08 -8.48 -5.20
C GLY A 102 -18.07 -9.26 -3.87
N PRO A 103 -17.65 -10.52 -3.88
CA PRO A 103 -17.20 -11.29 -5.05
C PRO A 103 -18.36 -11.74 -5.95
N ARG A 104 -18.20 -11.58 -7.27
CA ARG A 104 -19.11 -12.14 -8.28
C ARG A 104 -18.79 -13.60 -8.54
N ARG A 105 -19.74 -14.50 -8.28
CA ARG A 105 -19.55 -15.98 -8.31
C ARG A 105 -20.06 -16.64 -9.59
N ASP A 106 -20.89 -15.93 -10.33
CA ASP A 106 -21.66 -16.35 -11.50
C ASP A 106 -20.91 -16.13 -12.84
N LEU A 107 -19.64 -15.73 -12.79
CA LEU A 107 -18.83 -15.46 -13.97
C LEU A 107 -18.44 -16.76 -14.70
N LYS A 108 -18.83 -16.87 -15.97
CA LYS A 108 -18.42 -17.97 -16.86
C LYS A 108 -16.95 -17.84 -17.23
N LYS A 109 -16.18 -18.92 -17.07
CA LYS A 109 -14.77 -18.98 -17.47
C LYS A 109 -14.65 -19.32 -18.97
N TYR A 110 -13.73 -18.64 -19.65
CA TYR A 110 -13.36 -18.89 -21.03
C TYR A 110 -12.21 -19.90 -21.11
N SER A 111 -12.10 -20.56 -22.27
CA SER A 111 -11.02 -21.52 -22.56
C SER A 111 -9.67 -20.85 -22.80
N SER A 112 -9.68 -19.60 -23.31
CA SER A 112 -8.49 -18.78 -23.46
C SER A 112 -8.12 -18.16 -22.12
N GLU A 113 -6.90 -18.43 -21.66
CA GLU A 113 -6.42 -18.02 -20.35
C GLU A 113 -5.25 -17.04 -20.46
N VAL A 114 -5.18 -16.13 -19.50
CA VAL A 114 -4.03 -15.25 -19.24
C VAL A 114 -3.64 -15.39 -17.78
N ILE A 115 -2.37 -15.67 -17.53
CA ILE A 115 -1.82 -15.85 -16.18
C ILE A 115 -0.92 -14.67 -15.86
N VAL A 116 -1.18 -14.04 -14.72
CA VAL A 116 -0.42 -12.91 -14.19
C VAL A 116 0.29 -13.31 -12.91
N GLY A 117 1.37 -12.60 -12.58
CA GLY A 117 2.03 -12.79 -11.28
C GLY A 117 1.17 -12.28 -10.12
N ALA A 118 1.42 -12.78 -8.91
CA ALA A 118 0.65 -12.46 -7.70
C ALA A 118 0.38 -10.96 -7.49
N GLN A 119 1.40 -10.11 -7.58
CA GLN A 119 1.26 -8.66 -7.38
C GLN A 119 0.36 -7.99 -8.44
N CYS A 120 0.43 -8.45 -9.69
CA CYS A 120 -0.48 -8.00 -10.74
C CYS A 120 -1.91 -8.47 -10.43
N GLY A 121 -2.07 -9.71 -9.96
CA GLY A 121 -3.37 -10.23 -9.52
C GLY A 121 -3.99 -9.43 -8.39
N TYR A 122 -3.20 -9.02 -7.40
CA TYR A 122 -3.67 -8.15 -6.31
C TYR A 122 -4.08 -6.76 -6.81
N ALA A 123 -3.36 -6.19 -7.77
CA ALA A 123 -3.76 -4.94 -8.42
C ALA A 123 -5.08 -5.08 -9.19
N VAL A 124 -5.29 -6.18 -9.91
CA VAL A 124 -6.55 -6.46 -10.62
C VAL A 124 -7.72 -6.54 -9.65
N LEU A 125 -7.55 -7.22 -8.50
CA LEU A 125 -8.58 -7.28 -7.45
C LEU A 125 -8.87 -5.93 -6.79
N ARG A 126 -7.98 -4.95 -6.97
CA ARG A 126 -8.14 -3.55 -6.53
C ARG A 126 -8.65 -2.64 -7.67
N GLY A 127 -9.04 -3.20 -8.82
CA GLY A 127 -9.65 -2.46 -9.93
C GLY A 127 -8.72 -2.15 -11.11
N ALA A 128 -7.45 -2.59 -11.07
CA ALA A 128 -6.54 -2.36 -12.17
C ALA A 128 -6.85 -3.25 -13.39
N HIS A 129 -6.51 -2.77 -14.57
CA HIS A 129 -6.35 -3.61 -15.74
C HIS A 129 -5.02 -4.37 -15.71
N VAL A 130 -4.86 -5.35 -16.59
CA VAL A 130 -3.61 -6.10 -16.71
C VAL A 130 -2.70 -5.42 -17.71
N TYR A 131 -1.52 -5.01 -17.26
CA TYR A 131 -0.48 -4.47 -18.13
C TYR A 131 0.51 -5.56 -18.53
N VAL A 132 1.09 -5.45 -19.73
CA VAL A 132 2.00 -6.45 -20.33
C VAL A 132 3.13 -6.91 -19.40
N PRO A 133 3.81 -6.04 -18.62
CA PRO A 133 4.86 -6.49 -17.71
C PRO A 133 4.40 -7.53 -16.68
N GLY A 134 3.12 -7.46 -16.27
CA GLY A 134 2.51 -8.36 -15.30
C GLY A 134 2.01 -9.69 -15.88
N ILE A 135 1.95 -9.85 -17.20
CA ILE A 135 1.58 -11.10 -17.86
C ILE A 135 2.76 -12.06 -17.85
N VAL A 136 2.52 -13.25 -17.32
CA VAL A 136 3.52 -14.33 -17.22
C VAL A 136 3.27 -15.39 -18.28
N SER A 137 2.03 -15.78 -18.51
CA SER A 137 1.66 -16.82 -19.48
C SER A 137 0.31 -16.50 -20.14
N THR A 138 0.07 -17.08 -21.30
CA THR A 138 -1.20 -17.00 -22.04
C THR A 138 -1.45 -18.32 -22.77
N SER A 139 -2.70 -18.61 -23.15
CA SER A 139 -2.97 -19.71 -24.08
C SER A 139 -2.28 -19.49 -25.44
N ARG A 140 -2.02 -20.58 -26.16
CA ARG A 140 -1.22 -20.61 -27.40
C ARG A 140 -1.73 -19.68 -28.50
N PHE A 141 -3.04 -19.53 -28.62
CA PHE A 141 -3.70 -18.90 -29.76
C PHE A 141 -4.39 -17.57 -29.43
N VAL A 142 -4.07 -16.95 -28.28
CA VAL A 142 -4.66 -15.64 -27.91
C VAL A 142 -4.26 -14.57 -28.92
N LYS A 143 -5.26 -13.88 -29.46
CA LYS A 143 -5.17 -12.73 -30.34
C LYS A 143 -5.74 -11.48 -29.66
N ALA A 144 -5.41 -10.31 -30.20
CA ALA A 144 -6.07 -9.07 -29.82
C ALA A 144 -7.58 -9.15 -30.14
N GLY A 145 -8.42 -8.71 -29.21
CA GLY A 145 -9.88 -8.81 -29.26
C GLY A 145 -10.47 -10.06 -28.61
N ASP A 146 -9.66 -11.07 -28.29
CA ASP A 146 -10.17 -12.31 -27.70
C ASP A 146 -10.70 -12.08 -26.28
N LEU A 147 -11.82 -12.74 -25.96
CA LEU A 147 -12.31 -12.89 -24.60
C LEU A 147 -11.45 -13.90 -23.86
N VAL A 148 -10.88 -13.49 -22.72
CA VAL A 148 -9.96 -14.30 -21.93
C VAL A 148 -10.36 -14.33 -20.46
N SER A 149 -10.07 -15.46 -19.80
CA SER A 149 -10.12 -15.56 -18.35
C SER A 149 -8.74 -15.29 -17.75
N VAL A 150 -8.68 -14.37 -16.80
CA VAL A 150 -7.44 -13.97 -16.15
C VAL A 150 -7.29 -14.69 -14.82
N TYR A 151 -6.10 -15.25 -14.59
CA TYR A 151 -5.73 -15.97 -13.38
C TYR A 151 -4.47 -15.40 -12.74
N SER A 152 -4.39 -15.44 -11.41
CA SER A 152 -3.19 -15.13 -10.66
C SER A 152 -2.42 -16.41 -10.33
N ASP A 153 -1.13 -16.42 -10.64
CA ASP A 153 -0.15 -17.36 -10.08
C ASP A 153 0.30 -16.85 -8.72
N ILE A 154 -0.35 -17.33 -7.67
CA ILE A 154 -0.09 -16.92 -6.29
C ILE A 154 1.20 -17.54 -5.73
N GLU A 155 1.65 -18.67 -6.28
CA GLU A 155 2.85 -19.37 -5.82
C GLU A 155 4.12 -18.91 -6.56
N GLY A 156 3.98 -18.17 -7.66
CA GLY A 156 5.09 -17.69 -8.48
C GLY A 156 5.84 -18.80 -9.21
N LYS A 157 5.16 -19.93 -9.51
CA LYS A 157 5.76 -21.11 -10.16
C LYS A 157 5.64 -21.09 -11.68
N CYS A 158 4.80 -20.22 -12.24
CA CYS A 158 4.61 -20.11 -13.68
C CYS A 158 5.84 -19.45 -14.32
N LYS A 159 6.45 -20.13 -15.30
CA LYS A 159 7.57 -19.57 -16.06
C LYS A 159 7.06 -18.59 -17.10
N ARG A 160 7.72 -17.44 -17.22
CA ARG A 160 7.36 -16.42 -18.22
C ARG A 160 7.43 -17.02 -19.63
N GLY A 161 6.36 -16.83 -20.42
CA GLY A 161 6.23 -17.39 -21.76
C GLY A 161 5.80 -18.86 -21.80
N ALA A 162 5.39 -19.47 -20.68
CA ALA A 162 4.73 -20.78 -20.72
C ALA A 162 3.47 -20.73 -21.59
N LYS A 163 3.08 -21.88 -22.17
CA LYS A 163 1.88 -22.03 -23.02
C LYS A 163 0.70 -22.65 -22.25
N GLU A 164 1.02 -23.36 -21.18
CA GLU A 164 0.13 -24.09 -20.27
C GLU A 164 0.70 -23.96 -18.86
N PHE A 165 -0.15 -24.07 -17.85
CA PHE A 165 0.24 -24.03 -16.44
C PHE A 165 -0.76 -24.84 -15.61
N ASP A 166 -0.26 -25.94 -15.04
CA ASP A 166 -1.06 -26.87 -14.22
C ASP A 166 -0.91 -26.60 -12.71
N GLY A 167 -0.22 -25.52 -12.34
CA GLY A 167 -0.06 -25.11 -10.94
C GLY A 167 -1.30 -24.44 -10.36
N VAL A 168 -1.17 -23.98 -9.11
CA VAL A 168 -2.27 -23.30 -8.41
C VAL A 168 -2.54 -21.95 -9.07
N LYS A 169 -3.75 -21.78 -9.60
CA LYS A 169 -4.19 -20.55 -10.26
C LYS A 169 -5.50 -20.04 -9.64
N VAL A 170 -5.55 -18.74 -9.36
CA VAL A 170 -6.73 -18.09 -8.77
C VAL A 170 -7.44 -17.25 -9.82
N PHE A 171 -8.72 -17.52 -10.07
CA PHE A 171 -9.51 -16.77 -11.05
C PHE A 171 -9.78 -15.34 -10.57
N LEU A 172 -9.45 -14.37 -11.41
CA LEU A 172 -9.59 -12.94 -11.13
C LEU A 172 -10.77 -12.29 -11.87
N GLY A 173 -11.26 -12.93 -12.93
CA GLY A 173 -12.34 -12.45 -13.78
C GLY A 173 -12.02 -12.58 -15.27
N ASN A 174 -12.89 -12.02 -16.10
CA ASN A 174 -12.71 -12.00 -17.54
C ASN A 174 -12.32 -10.61 -18.06
N GLY A 175 -11.69 -10.61 -19.23
CA GLY A 175 -11.31 -9.41 -19.95
C GLY A 175 -11.17 -9.63 -21.44
N ILE A 176 -10.84 -8.56 -22.14
CA ILE A 176 -10.51 -8.56 -23.57
C ILE A 176 -9.01 -8.40 -23.71
N SER A 177 -8.36 -9.32 -24.42
CA SER A 177 -6.92 -9.20 -24.73
C SER A 177 -6.72 -8.05 -25.72
N GLU A 178 -5.83 -7.12 -25.41
CA GLU A 178 -5.48 -6.01 -26.32
C GLU A 178 -4.34 -6.38 -27.26
N LEU A 179 -3.63 -7.46 -26.96
CA LEU A 179 -2.46 -7.94 -27.69
C LEU A 179 -2.56 -9.44 -27.93
N SER A 180 -1.90 -9.90 -28.99
CA SER A 180 -1.64 -11.31 -29.22
C SER A 180 -0.52 -11.83 -28.32
N ARG A 181 -0.47 -13.15 -28.16
CA ARG A 181 0.64 -13.82 -27.47
C ARG A 181 2.02 -13.46 -28.04
N SER A 182 2.13 -13.41 -29.37
CA SER A 182 3.38 -13.08 -30.07
C SER A 182 3.87 -11.67 -29.75
N GLU A 183 2.96 -10.71 -29.58
CA GLU A 183 3.32 -9.34 -29.20
C GLU A 183 3.78 -9.27 -27.75
N ILE A 184 3.02 -9.90 -26.83
CA ILE A 184 3.30 -9.92 -25.38
C ILE A 184 4.71 -10.49 -25.08
N PHE A 185 5.11 -11.55 -25.78
CA PHE A 185 6.39 -12.24 -25.59
C PHE A 185 7.39 -12.01 -26.73
N SER A 186 7.23 -10.93 -27.49
CA SER A 186 8.17 -10.58 -28.57
C SER A 186 9.58 -10.28 -28.04
N SER A 187 10.59 -10.58 -28.86
CA SER A 187 12.00 -10.34 -28.53
C SER A 187 12.42 -8.87 -28.65
N SER A 188 11.53 -7.99 -29.14
CA SER A 188 11.78 -6.58 -29.48
C SER A 188 11.91 -5.66 -28.25
N GLY A 189 11.94 -6.23 -27.04
CA GLY A 189 11.97 -5.50 -25.77
C GLY A 189 10.61 -5.49 -25.06
N PRO A 190 10.57 -5.18 -23.75
CA PRO A 190 9.35 -5.25 -22.97
C PRO A 190 8.38 -4.16 -23.39
N LEU A 191 7.31 -4.54 -24.10
CA LEU A 191 6.17 -3.66 -24.34
C LEU A 191 5.62 -3.18 -22.99
N LYS A 192 5.48 -1.86 -22.86
CA LYS A 192 4.82 -1.22 -21.72
C LYS A 192 3.47 -0.72 -22.23
N GLY A 193 2.40 -1.37 -21.80
CA GLY A 193 1.06 -1.05 -22.27
C GLY A 193 0.01 -1.96 -21.67
N LEU A 194 -1.24 -1.65 -21.99
CA LEU A 194 -2.39 -2.46 -21.62
C LEU A 194 -2.30 -3.81 -22.35
N GLY A 195 -2.36 -4.91 -21.58
CA GLY A 195 -2.34 -6.27 -22.12
C GLY A 195 -3.72 -6.90 -22.13
N VAL A 196 -4.46 -6.79 -21.02
CA VAL A 196 -5.86 -7.23 -20.92
C VAL A 196 -6.70 -6.16 -20.24
N ARG A 197 -7.75 -5.72 -20.93
CA ARG A 197 -8.78 -4.85 -20.36
C ARG A 197 -9.77 -5.71 -19.61
N MET A 198 -9.79 -5.60 -18.28
CA MET A 198 -10.74 -6.32 -17.44
C MET A 198 -12.16 -5.80 -17.68
N THR A 199 -13.10 -6.69 -18.02
CA THR A 199 -14.51 -6.36 -18.30
C THR A 199 -15.44 -6.96 -17.24
N GLU A 200 -15.12 -8.16 -16.75
CA GLU A 200 -15.89 -8.87 -15.73
C GLU A 200 -14.97 -9.34 -14.57
N PRO A 201 -14.37 -8.42 -13.80
CA PRO A 201 -13.55 -8.80 -12.64
C PRO A 201 -14.38 -9.44 -11.51
N VAL A 202 -13.81 -10.35 -10.72
CA VAL A 202 -14.50 -10.91 -9.54
C VAL A 202 -14.91 -9.81 -8.55
N TYR A 203 -14.03 -8.82 -8.35
CA TYR A 203 -14.33 -7.61 -7.57
C TYR A 203 -14.33 -6.41 -8.51
N LEU A 204 -15.47 -5.74 -8.61
CA LEU A 204 -15.63 -4.53 -9.37
C LEU A 204 -15.23 -3.34 -8.50
N SER A 205 -14.02 -2.83 -8.77
CA SER A 205 -13.49 -1.57 -8.26
C SER A 205 -13.11 -0.68 -9.45
N PRO A 206 -13.23 0.64 -9.35
CA PRO A 206 -12.89 1.51 -10.47
C PRO A 206 -11.39 1.54 -10.72
N SER A 207 -11.01 1.72 -11.98
CA SER A 207 -9.63 1.94 -12.37
C SER A 207 -9.26 3.41 -12.14
N PHE A 208 -8.09 3.63 -11.55
CA PHE A 208 -7.52 4.97 -11.32
C PHE A 208 -6.37 5.29 -12.28
N ASP A 209 -6.22 4.52 -13.35
CA ASP A 209 -5.20 4.83 -14.35
C ASP A 209 -5.53 6.14 -15.06
N ASN A 210 -4.67 7.15 -14.89
CA ASN A 210 -4.81 8.51 -15.43
C ASN A 210 -6.12 9.24 -15.06
N VAL A 211 -6.81 8.81 -14.00
CA VAL A 211 -8.02 9.50 -13.50
C VAL A 211 -7.62 10.61 -12.54
N LEU A 212 -7.83 11.86 -12.96
CA LEU A 212 -7.58 13.08 -12.16
C LEU A 212 -6.21 13.07 -11.46
N PRO A 213 -5.09 12.87 -12.20
CA PRO A 213 -3.80 12.49 -11.62
C PRO A 213 -3.17 13.54 -10.69
N SER A 214 -3.54 14.82 -10.84
CA SER A 214 -3.12 15.91 -9.94
C SER A 214 -4.06 16.12 -8.74
N HIS A 215 -5.29 15.61 -8.81
CA HIS A 215 -6.32 15.84 -7.78
C HIS A 215 -6.51 14.64 -6.84
N LEU A 216 -6.06 13.45 -7.23
CA LEU A 216 -6.25 12.22 -6.49
C LEU A 216 -4.92 11.53 -6.20
N PHE A 217 -4.85 10.93 -5.02
CA PHE A 217 -3.80 9.97 -4.67
C PHE A 217 -4.45 8.71 -4.10
N LEU A 218 -4.20 7.56 -4.74
CA LEU A 218 -4.71 6.28 -4.25
C LEU A 218 -3.95 5.90 -2.97
N GLN A 219 -4.65 5.91 -1.83
CA GLN A 219 -4.03 5.70 -0.52
C GLN A 219 -4.97 4.93 0.39
N ASN A 220 -4.47 3.87 1.03
CA ASN A 220 -5.27 3.13 2.00
C ASN A 220 -5.60 4.01 3.22
N LEU A 221 -6.79 3.84 3.78
CA LEU A 221 -7.30 4.64 4.91
C LEU A 221 -6.32 4.73 6.10
N PRO A 222 -5.70 3.63 6.60
CA PRO A 222 -4.75 3.73 7.72
C PRO A 222 -3.55 4.62 7.39
N SER A 223 -3.07 4.59 6.14
CA SER A 223 -1.95 5.44 5.71
C SER A 223 -2.30 6.93 5.68
N VAL A 224 -3.57 7.28 5.53
CA VAL A 224 -4.06 8.66 5.58
C VAL A 224 -4.23 9.11 7.03
N VAL A 225 -4.78 8.26 7.88
CA VAL A 225 -4.96 8.54 9.32
C VAL A 225 -3.65 8.98 9.96
N VAL A 226 -2.53 8.35 9.58
CA VAL A 226 -1.18 8.69 10.08
C VAL A 226 -0.86 10.17 9.91
N SER A 227 -1.08 10.76 8.74
CA SER A 227 -0.76 12.19 8.52
C SER A 227 -1.67 13.11 9.35
N HIS A 228 -2.95 12.75 9.50
CA HIS A 228 -3.90 13.49 10.35
C HIS A 228 -3.53 13.40 11.83
N VAL A 229 -3.08 12.23 12.29
CA VAL A 229 -2.62 12.05 13.68
C VAL A 229 -1.34 12.85 13.93
N LEU A 230 -0.42 12.92 12.97
CA LEU A 230 0.77 13.76 13.08
C LEU A 230 0.41 15.25 13.18
N ASN A 231 -0.72 15.64 12.59
CA ASN A 231 -1.32 16.97 12.67
C ASN A 231 -0.30 18.10 12.37
N PRO A 232 0.30 18.10 11.16
CA PRO A 232 1.28 19.10 10.77
C PRO A 232 0.63 20.48 10.66
N GLN A 233 1.30 21.53 11.12
CA GLN A 233 0.80 22.90 11.01
C GLN A 233 1.54 23.67 9.91
N PRO A 234 0.88 24.62 9.22
CA PRO A 234 1.53 25.53 8.29
C PRO A 234 2.73 26.25 8.92
N GLY A 235 3.85 26.29 8.20
CA GLY A 235 5.10 26.92 8.63
C GLY A 235 6.06 26.00 9.39
N GLU A 236 5.61 24.81 9.81
CA GLU A 236 6.47 23.83 10.50
C GLU A 236 7.50 23.19 9.57
N ARG A 237 8.56 22.66 10.17
CA ARG A 237 9.59 21.84 9.52
C ARG A 237 9.41 20.39 9.91
N ILE A 238 9.09 19.54 8.94
CA ILE A 238 8.70 18.15 9.15
C ILE A 238 9.65 17.19 8.44
N LEU A 239 10.02 16.10 9.12
CA LEU A 239 10.84 15.04 8.55
C LEU A 239 10.02 13.78 8.30
N ASP A 240 10.06 13.26 7.07
CA ASP A 240 9.62 11.91 6.72
C ASP A 240 10.86 11.05 6.41
N MET A 241 11.21 10.16 7.35
CA MET A 241 12.48 9.41 7.30
C MET A 241 12.49 8.26 6.29
N CYS A 242 11.32 7.77 5.88
CA CYS A 242 11.14 6.60 5.01
C CYS A 242 10.01 6.88 4.01
N ALA A 243 10.23 7.92 3.21
CA ALA A 243 9.15 8.65 2.57
C ALA A 243 8.53 7.95 1.34
N ALA A 244 9.25 7.06 0.67
CA ALA A 244 8.81 6.60 -0.64
C ALA A 244 7.60 5.66 -0.60
N PRO A 245 6.66 5.78 -1.58
CA PRO A 245 6.72 6.61 -2.78
C PRO A 245 6.24 8.07 -2.61
N GLY A 246 6.05 8.56 -1.38
CA GLY A 246 5.70 9.95 -1.09
C GLY A 246 4.22 10.17 -0.75
N GLY A 247 3.43 9.12 -0.51
CA GLY A 247 2.00 9.24 -0.23
C GLY A 247 1.70 10.01 1.05
N LYS A 248 2.44 9.72 2.14
CA LYS A 248 2.34 10.45 3.40
C LYS A 248 3.03 11.81 3.31
N THR A 249 4.23 11.86 2.74
CA THR A 249 4.98 13.11 2.49
C THR A 249 4.13 14.18 1.78
N THR A 250 3.49 13.81 0.66
CA THR A 250 2.64 14.74 -0.10
C THR A 250 1.38 15.10 0.66
N HIS A 251 0.86 14.20 1.49
CA HIS A 251 -0.27 14.47 2.36
C HIS A 251 0.10 15.48 3.47
N LEU A 252 1.26 15.34 4.10
CA LEU A 252 1.76 16.31 5.08
C LEU A 252 1.86 17.71 4.48
N ALA A 253 2.49 17.84 3.31
CA ALA A 253 2.56 19.09 2.57
C ALA A 253 1.18 19.66 2.21
N THR A 254 0.23 18.80 1.81
CA THR A 254 -1.15 19.20 1.53
C THR A 254 -1.85 19.77 2.79
N LEU A 255 -1.70 19.10 3.94
CA LEU A 255 -2.27 19.54 5.23
C LEU A 255 -1.67 20.84 5.74
N MET A 256 -0.41 21.10 5.40
CA MET A 256 0.30 22.37 5.70
C MET A 256 -0.02 23.48 4.70
N HIS A 257 -0.93 23.25 3.75
CA HIS A 257 -1.24 24.19 2.66
C HIS A 257 0.00 24.63 1.86
N ASP A 258 0.94 23.70 1.67
CA ASP A 258 2.23 23.95 1.02
C ASP A 258 3.06 25.08 1.69
N GLN A 259 2.79 25.41 2.96
CA GLN A 259 3.52 26.40 3.75
C GLN A 259 4.41 25.72 4.80
N GLY A 260 5.71 25.98 4.79
CA GLY A 260 6.70 25.36 5.69
C GLY A 260 7.73 24.54 4.91
N GLU A 261 8.23 23.46 5.52
CA GLU A 261 9.20 22.59 4.87
C GLU A 261 8.96 21.11 5.23
N VAL A 262 8.83 20.26 4.21
CA VAL A 262 8.73 18.80 4.37
C VAL A 262 9.97 18.15 3.78
N ILE A 263 10.85 17.68 4.65
CA ILE A 263 12.04 16.94 4.28
C ILE A 263 11.68 15.45 4.13
N ALA A 264 11.93 14.88 2.95
CA ALA A 264 11.62 13.50 2.63
C ALA A 264 12.90 12.72 2.34
N MET A 265 13.13 11.59 3.02
CA MET A 265 14.31 10.75 2.79
C MET A 265 13.93 9.34 2.36
N ASP A 266 14.73 8.77 1.47
CA ASP A 266 14.68 7.33 1.19
C ASP A 266 16.08 6.82 0.76
N LYS A 267 16.37 5.57 1.12
CA LYS A 267 17.65 4.91 0.84
C LYS A 267 17.82 4.50 -0.63
N ILE A 268 16.77 4.55 -1.45
CA ILE A 268 16.80 4.10 -2.85
C ILE A 268 16.59 5.28 -3.80
N ALA A 269 17.57 5.58 -4.65
CA ALA A 269 17.53 6.74 -5.55
C ALA A 269 16.30 6.78 -6.47
N ASN A 270 15.90 5.63 -7.04
CA ASN A 270 14.70 5.53 -7.88
C ASN A 270 13.42 5.84 -7.11
N LYS A 271 13.37 5.49 -5.82
CA LYS A 271 12.24 5.78 -4.93
C LYS A 271 12.17 7.27 -4.61
N VAL A 272 13.31 7.93 -4.38
CA VAL A 272 13.39 9.40 -4.22
C VAL A 272 12.93 10.12 -5.48
N LYS A 273 13.33 9.65 -6.67
CA LYS A 273 12.81 10.19 -7.94
C LYS A 273 11.29 10.11 -8.00
N LYS A 274 10.69 9.02 -7.50
CA LYS A 274 9.22 8.87 -7.46
C LYS A 274 8.55 9.84 -6.47
N ILE A 275 9.19 10.13 -5.33
CA ILE A 275 8.71 11.17 -4.40
C ILE A 275 8.66 12.52 -5.12
N LYS A 276 9.75 12.91 -5.80
CA LYS A 276 9.83 14.17 -6.56
C LYS A 276 8.77 14.26 -7.64
N GLN A 277 8.58 13.19 -8.42
CA GLN A 277 7.53 13.11 -9.44
C GLN A 277 6.13 13.27 -8.86
N ASN A 278 5.85 12.65 -7.71
CA ASN A 278 4.54 12.78 -7.07
C ASN A 278 4.33 14.17 -6.45
N ALA A 279 5.38 14.79 -5.91
CA ALA A 279 5.33 16.17 -5.42
C ALA A 279 5.04 17.16 -6.56
N GLU A 280 5.73 17.02 -7.69
CA GLU A 280 5.54 17.82 -8.90
C GLU A 280 4.12 17.62 -9.49
N LEU A 281 3.67 16.36 -9.59
CA LEU A 281 2.33 16.03 -10.12
C LEU A 281 1.21 16.65 -9.28
N LEU A 282 1.39 16.71 -7.96
CA LEU A 282 0.44 17.29 -7.01
C LEU A 282 0.68 18.80 -6.75
N GLN A 283 1.69 19.38 -7.40
CA GLN A 283 2.08 20.80 -7.30
C GLN A 283 2.40 21.25 -5.87
N LEU A 284 3.23 20.48 -5.16
CA LEU A 284 3.66 20.76 -3.79
C LEU A 284 5.13 21.17 -3.79
N ASN A 285 5.41 22.41 -3.39
CA ASN A 285 6.74 23.04 -3.48
C ASN A 285 7.51 22.98 -2.17
N CYS A 286 6.85 22.81 -1.03
CA CYS A 286 7.51 22.75 0.28
C CYS A 286 8.26 21.44 0.53
N ILE A 287 8.19 20.47 -0.40
CA ILE A 287 8.81 19.14 -0.28
C ILE A 287 10.25 19.15 -0.82
N LYS A 288 11.22 18.83 0.04
CA LYS A 288 12.61 18.57 -0.36
C LYS A 288 12.97 17.10 -0.16
N ALA A 289 13.23 16.39 -1.26
CA ALA A 289 13.50 14.96 -1.24
C ALA A 289 14.98 14.60 -1.44
N PHE A 290 15.53 13.79 -0.53
CA PHE A 290 16.94 13.42 -0.48
C PHE A 290 17.15 11.90 -0.56
N TYR A 291 18.15 11.50 -1.34
CA TYR A 291 18.69 10.14 -1.32
C TYR A 291 19.65 10.02 -0.14
N PHE A 292 19.17 9.39 0.94
CA PHE A 292 19.92 9.32 2.18
C PHE A 292 19.50 8.11 3.02
N ASP A 293 20.45 7.55 3.77
CA ASP A 293 20.15 6.46 4.71
C ASP A 293 19.64 7.05 6.02
N GLY A 294 18.35 6.81 6.33
CA GLY A 294 17.72 7.31 7.54
C GLY A 294 18.44 6.93 8.85
N ILE A 295 19.21 5.83 8.87
CA ILE A 295 19.98 5.43 10.06
C ILE A 295 21.12 6.42 10.37
N LYS A 296 21.54 7.21 9.38
CA LYS A 296 22.61 8.21 9.48
C LYS A 296 22.07 9.63 9.55
N ALA A 297 20.76 9.80 9.76
CA ALA A 297 20.10 11.10 9.68
C ALA A 297 20.55 12.09 10.75
N LEU A 298 21.08 11.62 11.88
CA LEU A 298 21.59 12.44 12.97
C LEU A 298 23.06 12.82 12.76
N SER A 299 23.36 14.11 12.76
CA SER A 299 24.73 14.63 12.80
C SER A 299 25.21 14.81 14.24
N VAL A 300 26.45 14.41 14.52
CA VAL A 300 27.13 14.63 15.82
C VAL A 300 28.04 15.86 15.78
N GLU A 301 28.39 16.33 14.58
CA GLU A 301 29.27 17.48 14.38
C GLU A 301 28.45 18.76 14.19
N LYS A 302 28.76 19.80 14.98
CA LYS A 302 28.30 21.17 14.72
C LYS A 302 29.03 21.67 13.48
N ARG A 303 28.34 21.72 12.35
CA ARG A 303 28.80 22.42 11.14
C ARG A 303 28.26 23.85 11.20
N GLU A 304 29.10 24.83 10.87
CA GLU A 304 28.76 26.26 11.00
C GLU A 304 27.71 26.73 9.98
N ASP A 305 27.44 25.93 8.95
CA ASP A 305 26.45 26.25 7.91
C ASP A 305 25.06 25.71 8.24
N LYS A 306 24.04 26.52 7.90
CA LYS A 306 22.63 26.11 7.83
C LYS A 306 22.47 25.02 6.77
N GLN A 307 22.74 23.76 7.11
CA GLN A 307 22.68 22.66 6.17
C GLN A 307 21.21 22.38 5.79
N GLU A 308 20.84 22.67 4.54
CA GLU A 308 19.48 22.43 4.03
C GLU A 308 19.15 20.93 3.85
N GLY A 309 20.17 20.06 3.85
CA GLY A 309 20.05 18.62 3.60
C GLY A 309 20.70 17.73 4.68
N PRO A 310 20.47 16.41 4.63
CA PRO A 310 20.96 15.48 5.65
C PRO A 310 22.50 15.32 5.63
N PRO A 311 23.13 14.93 6.76
CA PRO A 311 22.52 14.67 8.07
C PRO A 311 22.11 15.96 8.79
N PHE A 312 21.17 15.85 9.74
CA PHE A 312 20.58 16.97 10.45
C PHE A 312 21.04 17.04 11.91
N LEU A 313 21.13 18.26 12.45
CA LEU A 313 21.41 18.46 13.87
C LEU A 313 20.28 17.88 14.74
N PRO A 314 20.59 17.46 15.99
CA PRO A 314 19.56 17.13 16.96
C PRO A 314 18.58 18.30 17.10
N GLU A 315 17.31 17.97 17.39
CA GLU A 315 16.30 18.98 17.75
C GLU A 315 15.98 19.99 16.63
N SER A 316 16.12 19.58 15.37
CA SER A 316 15.99 20.47 14.20
C SER A 316 14.64 20.39 13.46
N PHE A 317 13.68 19.61 13.96
CA PHE A 317 12.37 19.40 13.36
C PHE A 317 11.25 19.53 14.39
N ASP A 318 10.15 20.15 13.99
CA ASP A 318 8.95 20.28 14.82
C ASP A 318 8.23 18.93 14.97
N ARG A 319 8.22 18.14 13.88
CA ARG A 319 7.58 16.82 13.78
C ARG A 319 8.40 15.85 12.95
N ILE A 320 8.35 14.58 13.35
CA ILE A 320 8.97 13.48 12.61
C ILE A 320 7.92 12.40 12.35
N LEU A 321 7.80 12.01 11.09
CA LEU A 321 7.13 10.80 10.64
C LEU A 321 8.17 9.70 10.40
N LEU A 322 8.03 8.60 11.12
CA LEU A 322 8.76 7.37 10.87
C LEU A 322 7.78 6.30 10.36
N ASP A 323 7.58 6.27 9.04
CA ASP A 323 6.87 5.19 8.34
C ASP A 323 7.84 4.04 8.05
N ALA A 324 8.24 3.33 9.11
CA ALA A 324 9.37 2.41 9.04
C ALA A 324 9.09 1.23 8.08
N PRO A 325 10.12 0.73 7.37
CA PRO A 325 9.97 -0.49 6.59
C PRO A 325 9.57 -1.66 7.48
N CYS A 326 8.63 -2.47 6.99
CA CYS A 326 8.07 -3.62 7.70
C CYS A 326 7.86 -4.80 6.74
N SER A 327 7.44 -5.93 7.29
CA SER A 327 7.16 -7.16 6.54
C SER A 327 5.94 -7.06 5.61
N GLY A 328 5.02 -6.11 5.83
CA GLY A 328 3.89 -5.87 4.92
C GLY A 328 2.83 -6.97 4.90
N MET A 329 2.82 -7.89 5.87
CA MET A 329 1.86 -9.00 5.95
C MET A 329 0.40 -8.54 6.07
N GLY A 330 0.15 -7.33 6.56
CA GLY A 330 -1.18 -6.74 6.64
C GLY A 330 -1.74 -6.19 5.31
N GLN A 331 -0.99 -6.30 4.21
CA GLN A 331 -1.46 -5.85 2.89
C GLN A 331 -2.65 -6.68 2.39
N ARG A 332 -3.61 -6.00 1.74
CA ARG A 332 -4.85 -6.60 1.24
C ARG A 332 -5.21 -6.14 -0.17
N PRO A 333 -5.55 -7.06 -1.09
CA PRO A 333 -5.54 -8.52 -0.92
C PRO A 333 -4.11 -9.09 -0.93
N ASN A 334 -3.89 -10.17 -0.18
CA ASN A 334 -2.67 -10.95 -0.19
C ASN A 334 -2.99 -12.43 0.06
N MET A 335 -2.82 -13.27 -0.96
CA MET A 335 -3.19 -14.69 -0.91
C MET A 335 -2.02 -15.62 -0.60
N ALA A 336 -0.79 -15.17 -0.82
CA ALA A 336 0.42 -15.93 -0.56
C ALA A 336 1.55 -15.00 -0.14
N TYR A 337 2.25 -15.38 0.92
CA TYR A 337 3.36 -14.64 1.50
C TYR A 337 4.60 -15.55 1.50
N SER A 338 5.53 -15.24 0.60
CA SER A 338 6.69 -16.08 0.29
C SER A 338 7.95 -15.74 1.08
N SER A 339 7.91 -14.75 1.98
CA SER A 339 9.10 -14.36 2.74
C SER A 339 9.41 -15.37 3.84
N THR A 340 10.70 -15.58 4.09
CA THR A 340 11.19 -16.47 5.14
C THR A 340 11.00 -15.87 6.53
N LEU A 341 11.04 -16.70 7.58
CA LEU A 341 10.97 -16.21 8.96
C LEU A 341 12.11 -15.24 9.29
N LYS A 342 13.31 -15.49 8.75
CA LYS A 342 14.47 -14.59 8.89
C LYS A 342 14.20 -13.22 8.28
N GLU A 343 13.58 -13.16 7.12
CA GLU A 343 13.19 -11.89 6.49
C GLU A 343 12.12 -11.17 7.31
N VAL A 344 11.08 -11.88 7.76
CA VAL A 344 10.00 -11.33 8.60
C VAL A 344 10.56 -10.72 9.89
N THR A 345 11.53 -11.36 10.53
CA THR A 345 12.11 -10.92 11.81
C THR A 345 13.26 -9.92 11.67
N SER A 346 13.73 -9.65 10.44
CA SER A 346 14.86 -8.75 10.19
C SER A 346 14.53 -7.26 10.33
N TYR A 347 13.24 -6.89 10.38
CA TYR A 347 12.81 -5.50 10.42
C TYR A 347 12.97 -4.86 11.80
N GLN A 348 12.74 -5.62 12.89
CA GLN A 348 12.81 -5.09 14.26
C GLN A 348 14.14 -4.37 14.58
N PRO A 349 15.34 -4.92 14.29
CA PRO A 349 16.60 -4.22 14.55
C PRO A 349 16.75 -2.93 13.72
N LEU A 350 16.26 -2.92 12.48
CA LEU A 350 16.29 -1.75 11.60
C LEU A 350 15.37 -0.64 12.12
N GLN A 351 14.13 -1.00 12.48
CA GLN A 351 13.15 -0.07 13.05
C GLN A 351 13.66 0.56 14.34
N ARG A 352 14.28 -0.22 15.25
CA ARG A 352 14.92 0.29 16.46
C ARG A 352 16.04 1.29 16.16
N LYS A 353 16.89 1.00 15.16
CA LYS A 353 17.96 1.93 14.74
C LYS A 353 17.38 3.24 14.22
N LEU A 354 16.38 3.18 13.34
CA LEU A 354 15.71 4.36 12.79
C LEU A 354 15.03 5.20 13.88
N PHE A 355 14.43 4.55 14.88
CA PHE A 355 13.81 5.24 16.01
C PHE A 355 14.83 5.98 16.89
N THR A 356 16.02 5.38 17.12
CA THR A 356 17.06 5.98 17.97
C THR A 356 17.74 7.19 17.32
N VAL A 357 17.88 7.21 16.00
CA VAL A 357 18.67 8.21 15.26
C VAL A 357 17.82 9.35 14.67
N GLN A 358 16.61 9.54 15.18
CA GLN A 358 15.74 10.62 14.74
C GLN A 358 16.17 11.98 15.32
N PRO A 359 16.30 13.04 14.50
CA PRO A 359 16.81 14.35 14.93
C PRO A 359 15.74 15.26 15.60
N GLY A 360 14.74 14.72 16.29
CA GLY A 360 13.57 15.48 16.77
C GLY A 360 13.44 15.60 18.29
N SER A 361 12.88 16.73 18.75
CA SER A 361 12.68 17.02 20.19
C SER A 361 11.30 16.65 20.71
N ILE A 362 10.25 16.92 19.93
CA ILE A 362 8.91 17.20 20.50
C ILE A 362 7.83 16.17 20.08
N ARG A 363 7.70 15.81 18.80
CA ARG A 363 6.66 14.85 18.35
C ARG A 363 7.15 13.88 17.28
N VAL A 364 7.15 12.60 17.63
CA VAL A 364 7.52 11.49 16.76
C VAL A 364 6.30 10.61 16.59
N LEU A 365 5.83 10.49 15.36
CA LEU A 365 4.83 9.50 15.01
C LEU A 365 5.51 8.34 14.30
N VAL A 366 5.49 7.17 14.94
CA VAL A 366 5.94 5.93 14.31
C VAL A 366 4.71 5.23 13.74
N ASN A 367 4.64 5.15 12.42
CA ASN A 367 3.68 4.29 11.77
C ASN A 367 4.36 2.98 11.41
N LEU A 368 4.07 1.94 12.18
CA LEU A 368 4.44 0.58 11.84
C LEU A 368 3.25 -0.01 11.10
N SER A 369 3.15 0.19 9.79
CA SER A 369 1.97 -0.18 9.01
C SER A 369 1.53 -1.62 9.32
N ALA A 370 0.43 -1.80 10.06
CA ALA A 370 -0.31 -3.03 10.42
C ALA A 370 0.47 -4.31 10.78
N THR A 371 1.80 -4.32 10.74
CA THR A 371 2.61 -5.54 10.81
C THR A 371 3.40 -5.66 12.10
N ALA A 372 3.69 -4.53 12.76
CA ALA A 372 4.19 -4.55 14.13
C ALA A 372 3.09 -4.78 15.17
N ASP A 373 1.83 -4.44 14.88
CA ASP A 373 0.73 -4.75 15.79
C ASP A 373 0.35 -6.23 15.75
N LEU A 374 0.57 -6.85 14.58
CA LEU A 374 0.45 -8.29 14.41
C LEU A 374 1.60 -9.06 15.08
N LEU A 375 2.71 -8.38 15.38
CA LEU A 375 3.86 -8.92 16.11
C LEU A 375 3.96 -8.20 17.46
N LEU A 376 3.22 -8.66 18.47
CA LEU A 376 3.21 -8.09 19.83
C LEU A 376 4.60 -7.77 20.43
N GLY A 377 5.68 -8.34 19.89
CA GLY A 377 7.06 -7.99 20.22
C GLY A 377 7.61 -6.68 19.61
N GLU A 378 7.09 -6.14 18.50
CA GLU A 378 7.60 -4.92 17.86
C GLU A 378 7.02 -3.64 18.50
N ALA A 379 5.72 -3.61 18.82
CA ALA A 379 5.06 -2.47 19.46
C ALA A 379 5.46 -2.31 20.95
N ASN A 380 5.40 -3.38 21.75
CA ASN A 380 5.67 -3.33 23.20
C ASN A 380 7.15 -3.09 23.55
N SER A 381 8.08 -3.44 22.66
CA SER A 381 9.53 -3.23 22.85
C SER A 381 9.94 -1.76 22.87
N LEU A 382 9.21 -0.89 22.15
CA LEU A 382 9.52 0.53 22.03
C LEU A 382 9.00 1.33 23.24
N GLU A 383 8.05 0.78 24.02
CA GLU A 383 7.46 1.44 25.19
C GLU A 383 8.40 1.55 26.40
N HIS A 384 9.47 0.76 26.47
CA HIS A 384 10.36 0.72 27.65
C HIS A 384 11.41 1.85 27.70
N GLY A 385 11.35 2.82 26.77
CA GLY A 385 12.19 4.00 26.76
C GLY A 385 11.54 5.20 27.45
N LYS A 386 11.88 5.42 28.73
CA LYS A 386 11.69 6.64 29.58
C LYS A 386 10.53 7.60 29.22
N GLY A 387 9.52 7.62 30.11
CA GLY A 387 8.71 8.77 30.59
C GLY A 387 8.29 9.90 29.62
N SER A 388 7.00 10.25 29.64
CA SER A 388 6.33 11.30 28.84
C SER A 388 6.13 10.97 27.36
N LYS A 389 7.13 10.42 26.65
CA LYS A 389 7.02 10.13 25.20
C LYS A 389 6.10 8.94 24.83
N ALA A 390 5.81 8.05 25.78
CA ALA A 390 4.93 6.88 25.56
C ALA A 390 3.42 7.23 25.50
N ALA A 391 3.01 8.37 26.03
CA ALA A 391 1.59 8.75 26.11
C ALA A 391 1.00 9.18 24.75
N GLU A 392 1.80 9.74 23.84
CA GLU A 392 1.36 10.11 22.49
C GLU A 392 1.27 8.90 21.54
N ALA A 393 2.12 7.89 21.70
CA ALA A 393 2.03 6.63 20.94
C ALA A 393 0.69 5.89 21.20
N ARG A 394 0.17 5.94 22.43
CA ARG A 394 -1.11 5.32 22.80
C ARG A 394 -2.33 5.88 22.06
N ARG A 395 -2.30 7.13 21.58
CA ARG A 395 -3.44 7.73 20.87
C ARG A 395 -3.67 7.16 19.46
N CYS A 396 -2.64 6.55 18.86
CA CYS A 396 -2.78 5.86 17.57
C CYS A 396 -3.59 4.56 17.64
N PHE A 397 -3.68 3.93 18.80
CA PHE A 397 -4.20 2.56 18.94
C PHE A 397 -5.69 2.48 19.33
N SER A 398 -6.40 3.62 19.43
CA SER A 398 -7.80 3.67 19.90
C SER A 398 -8.82 4.25 18.90
N ILE A 399 -8.46 4.40 17.61
CA ILE A 399 -9.36 4.91 16.56
C ILE A 399 -9.72 3.83 15.56
#